data_AF-A0A953CVR9-F1
#
_entry.id   AF-A0A953CVR9-F1
#
_cell.length_a   1.000
_cell.length_b   1.000
_cell.length_c   1.000
_cell.angle_alpha   90.00
_cell.angle_beta   90.00
_cell.angle_gamma   90.00
#
_symmetry.space_group_name_H-M   'P 1'
#
loop_
_entity.id
_entity.type
_entity.pdbx_description
1 polymer ?
#
loop_
_entity_poly.entity_id
_entity_poly.type
_entity_poly.pdbx_seq_one_letter_code
_entity_poly.pdbx_strand_id
1 'polypeptide(L)'
;MKQCNASGVLPQEIGVFVRSESELSRAQTAVKAAGLQGRVLGKDMATEEGFVSITTMHLAKGMEFRVVAVMACDDETIPSQARIDTAADEAELTEIYNTERQLLYVACTRARDQLHVSAVKPESEFLEDLMQK
;
A
#
# COMPACT_ATOMS: atom_id res chain seq x y z
N MET A 1 -3.77 -10.68 -6.31
CA MET A 1 -5.13 -10.83 -5.75
C MET A 1 -5.86 -12.08 -6.23
N LYS A 2 -6.25 -12.23 -7.51
CA LYS A 2 -6.94 -13.45 -8.00
C LYS A 2 -6.17 -14.75 -7.73
N GLN A 3 -4.84 -14.70 -7.84
CA GLN A 3 -3.98 -15.86 -7.60
C GLN A 3 -3.92 -16.29 -6.12
N CYS A 4 -4.00 -15.34 -5.18
CA CYS A 4 -3.92 -15.62 -3.74
C CYS A 4 -5.11 -16.49 -3.28
N ASN A 5 -6.30 -16.26 -3.84
CA ASN A 5 -7.50 -17.06 -3.57
C ASN A 5 -7.33 -18.53 -4.02
N ALA A 6 -6.54 -18.78 -5.07
CA ALA A 6 -6.27 -20.13 -5.55
C ALA A 6 -5.20 -20.87 -4.72
N SER A 7 -4.46 -20.15 -3.86
CA SER A 7 -3.37 -20.69 -3.04
C SER A 7 -3.78 -21.01 -1.59
N GLY A 8 -5.08 -21.01 -1.27
CA GLY A 8 -5.58 -21.25 0.09
C GLY A 8 -5.23 -20.13 1.08
N VAL A 9 -5.07 -18.89 0.59
CA VAL A 9 -4.98 -17.69 1.44
C VAL A 9 -6.40 -17.23 1.74
N LEU A 10 -6.76 -17.12 3.02
CA LEU A 10 -8.06 -16.60 3.43
C LEU A 10 -8.13 -15.07 3.22
N PRO A 11 -9.29 -14.49 2.90
CA PRO A 11 -9.40 -13.05 2.66
C PRO A 11 -8.83 -12.18 3.80
N GLN A 12 -9.08 -12.55 5.06
CA GLN A 12 -8.59 -11.84 6.24
C GLN A 12 -7.06 -11.92 6.43
N GLU A 13 -6.37 -12.81 5.72
CA GLU A 13 -4.90 -12.90 5.72
C GLU A 13 -4.27 -11.98 4.67
N ILE A 14 -5.08 -11.22 3.92
CA ILE A 14 -4.64 -10.32 2.86
C ILE A 14 -4.82 -8.86 3.28
N GLY A 15 -3.72 -8.10 3.20
CA GLY A 15 -3.71 -6.65 3.35
C GLY A 15 -3.57 -5.95 1.99
N VAL A 16 -4.34 -4.91 1.75
CA VAL A 16 -4.16 -3.99 0.61
C VAL A 16 -3.87 -2.61 1.16
N PHE A 17 -2.69 -2.08 0.88
CA PHE A 17 -2.22 -0.80 1.40
C PHE A 17 -2.09 0.22 0.30
N VAL A 18 -2.57 1.41 0.55
CA VAL A 18 -2.43 2.58 -0.33
C VAL A 18 -1.84 3.74 0.43
N ARG A 19 -1.28 4.73 -0.25
CA ARG A 19 -0.59 5.84 0.40
C ARG A 19 -1.56 6.69 1.25
N SER A 20 -2.70 7.08 0.70
CA SER A 20 -3.68 7.96 1.35
C SER A 20 -5.13 7.53 1.09
N GLU A 21 -6.08 8.24 1.70
CA GLU A 21 -7.51 7.97 1.55
C GLU A 21 -8.01 8.14 0.10
N SER A 22 -7.36 9.00 -0.68
CA SER A 22 -7.67 9.25 -2.10
C SER A 22 -7.59 7.97 -2.94
N GLU A 23 -6.73 7.03 -2.59
CA GLU A 23 -6.53 5.78 -3.34
C GLU A 23 -7.38 4.60 -2.81
N LEU A 24 -8.11 4.76 -1.69
CA LEU A 24 -8.89 3.67 -1.09
C LEU A 24 -9.99 3.15 -2.04
N SER A 25 -10.63 4.06 -2.78
CA SER A 25 -11.67 3.70 -3.76
C SER A 25 -11.13 2.79 -4.87
N ARG A 26 -9.89 3.02 -5.30
CA ARG A 26 -9.19 2.19 -6.29
C ARG A 26 -8.83 0.83 -5.71
N ALA A 27 -8.35 0.77 -4.47
CA ALA A 27 -8.09 -0.49 -3.77
C ALA A 27 -9.37 -1.33 -3.64
N GLN A 28 -10.48 -0.73 -3.22
CA GLN A 28 -11.78 -1.40 -3.13
C GLN A 28 -12.23 -1.96 -4.49
N THR A 29 -12.08 -1.16 -5.55
CA THR A 29 -12.39 -1.58 -6.92
C THR A 29 -11.55 -2.77 -7.35
N ALA A 30 -10.25 -2.78 -7.05
CA ALA A 30 -9.36 -3.88 -7.38
C ALA A 30 -9.68 -5.17 -6.60
N VAL A 31 -10.00 -5.07 -5.31
CA VAL A 31 -10.45 -6.21 -4.50
C VAL A 31 -11.74 -6.80 -5.05
N LYS A 32 -12.72 -5.94 -5.37
CA LYS A 32 -14.00 -6.36 -5.98
C LYS A 32 -13.79 -7.02 -7.34
N ALA A 33 -12.92 -6.48 -8.19
CA ALA A 33 -12.59 -7.04 -9.50
C ALA A 33 -11.88 -8.41 -9.39
N ALA A 34 -11.27 -8.71 -8.24
CA ALA A 34 -10.73 -10.03 -7.91
C ALA A 34 -11.77 -11.02 -7.39
N GLY A 35 -13.03 -10.62 -7.24
CA GLY A 35 -14.12 -11.45 -6.70
C GLY A 35 -14.10 -11.58 -5.17
N LEU A 36 -13.40 -10.67 -4.49
CA LEU A 36 -13.26 -10.66 -3.03
C LEU A 36 -14.07 -9.51 -2.43
N GLN A 37 -14.40 -9.62 -1.15
CA GLN A 37 -14.96 -8.51 -0.37
C GLN A 37 -13.82 -7.79 0.35
N GLY A 38 -13.82 -6.47 0.29
CA GLY A 38 -12.82 -5.63 0.94
C GLY A 38 -13.46 -4.73 1.98
N ARG A 39 -12.82 -4.61 3.14
CA ARG A 39 -13.22 -3.71 4.22
C ARG A 39 -12.13 -2.67 4.44
N VAL A 40 -12.51 -1.40 4.38
CA VAL A 40 -11.61 -0.31 4.79
C VAL A 40 -11.53 -0.30 6.31
N LEU A 41 -10.33 -0.39 6.85
CA LEU A 41 -10.10 -0.40 8.28
C LEU A 41 -10.23 1.02 8.85
N GLY A 42 -10.97 1.13 9.97
CA GLY A 42 -11.07 2.35 10.76
C GLY A 42 -9.92 2.46 11.75
N LYS A 43 -10.02 3.43 12.68
CA LYS A 43 -9.02 3.65 13.74
C LYS A 43 -8.83 2.47 14.70
N ASP A 44 -9.82 1.58 14.77
CA ASP A 44 -9.81 0.36 15.59
C ASP A 44 -8.98 -0.77 14.98
N MET A 45 -8.59 -0.67 13.69
CA MET A 45 -7.80 -1.67 12.95
C MET A 45 -8.33 -3.11 13.07
N ALA A 46 -9.64 -3.26 13.29
CA ALA A 46 -10.26 -4.56 13.46
C ALA A 46 -10.41 -5.26 12.11
N THR A 47 -9.69 -6.37 11.95
CA THR A 47 -9.87 -7.27 10.80
C THR A 47 -11.17 -8.05 10.96
N GLU A 48 -11.76 -8.45 9.83
CA GLU A 48 -13.02 -9.21 9.81
C GLU A 48 -12.85 -10.46 8.93
N GLU A 49 -13.33 -11.60 9.43
CA GLU A 49 -13.29 -12.85 8.68
C GLU A 49 -14.04 -12.74 7.34
N GLY A 50 -13.45 -13.27 6.28
CA GLY A 50 -14.04 -13.21 4.93
C GLY A 50 -13.81 -11.89 4.19
N PHE A 51 -13.18 -10.89 4.82
CA PHE A 51 -12.84 -9.62 4.19
C PHE A 51 -11.33 -9.41 4.03
N VAL A 52 -10.94 -8.88 2.86
CA VAL A 52 -9.62 -8.30 2.65
C VAL A 52 -9.52 -6.99 3.41
N SER A 53 -8.45 -6.81 4.17
CA SER A 53 -8.20 -5.57 4.91
C SER A 53 -7.62 -4.52 3.97
N ILE A 54 -8.30 -3.37 3.83
CA ILE A 54 -7.85 -2.23 3.03
C ILE A 54 -7.53 -1.09 3.99
N THR A 55 -6.33 -0.52 3.92
CA THR A 55 -5.95 0.60 4.80
C THR A 55 -4.89 1.49 4.15
N THR A 56 -4.56 2.61 4.80
CA THR A 56 -3.44 3.44 4.37
C THR A 56 -2.12 2.90 4.93
N MET A 57 -1.00 3.16 4.24
CA MET A 57 0.34 2.74 4.68
C MET A 57 0.66 3.22 6.10
N HIS A 58 0.21 4.43 6.46
CA HIS A 58 0.40 5.03 7.78
C HIS A 58 -0.26 4.21 8.90
N LEU A 59 -1.42 3.64 8.62
CA LEU A 59 -2.25 2.89 9.55
C LEU A 59 -1.87 1.41 9.61
N ALA A 60 -1.09 0.91 8.65
CA ALA A 60 -0.63 -0.48 8.60
C ALA A 60 0.48 -0.82 9.63
N LYS A 61 1.00 0.18 10.37
CA LYS A 61 2.07 -0.05 11.36
C LYS A 61 1.58 -0.99 12.47
N GLY A 62 2.34 -2.07 12.70
CA GLY A 62 2.01 -3.09 13.71
C GLY A 62 1.00 -4.14 13.25
N MET A 63 0.51 -4.06 12.01
CA MET A 63 -0.26 -5.12 11.38
C MET A 63 0.66 -6.03 10.58
N GLU A 64 0.35 -7.31 10.48
CA GLU A 64 1.07 -8.23 9.57
C GLU A 64 0.08 -9.13 8.86
N PHE A 65 0.32 -9.35 7.57
CA PHE A 65 -0.55 -10.15 6.72
C PHE A 65 0.28 -11.22 6.02
N ARG A 66 -0.35 -12.35 5.71
CA ARG A 66 0.33 -13.41 4.96
C ARG A 66 0.68 -12.92 3.57
N VAL A 67 -0.24 -12.17 2.96
CA VAL A 67 -0.06 -11.51 1.67
C VAL A 67 -0.35 -10.02 1.81
N VAL A 68 0.52 -9.17 1.25
CA VAL A 68 0.27 -7.73 1.14
C VAL A 68 0.34 -7.30 -0.32
N ALA A 69 -0.65 -6.51 -0.74
CA ALA A 69 -0.58 -5.72 -1.97
C ALA A 69 -0.43 -4.24 -1.62
N VAL A 70 0.75 -3.68 -1.87
CA VAL A 70 0.97 -2.23 -1.85
C VAL A 70 0.57 -1.68 -3.21
N MET A 71 -0.51 -0.90 -3.24
CA MET A 71 -1.18 -0.46 -4.46
C MET A 71 -1.08 1.04 -4.68
N ALA A 72 -1.22 1.43 -5.95
CA ALA A 72 -1.15 2.82 -6.38
C ALA A 72 0.19 3.47 -6.02
N CYS A 73 1.29 2.74 -6.21
CA CYS A 73 2.64 3.29 -6.14
C CYS A 73 2.97 4.07 -7.42
N ASP A 74 2.08 4.98 -7.79
CA ASP A 74 2.20 5.79 -9.00
C ASP A 74 3.06 7.02 -8.72
N ASP A 75 3.48 7.68 -9.80
CA ASP A 75 4.06 9.02 -9.73
C ASP A 75 3.10 9.99 -9.00
N GLU A 76 3.67 10.99 -8.33
CA GLU A 76 2.99 11.98 -7.48
C GLU A 76 2.20 11.43 -6.27
N THR A 77 1.96 10.11 -6.21
CA THR A 77 1.25 9.44 -5.10
C THR A 77 2.21 9.03 -4.01
N ILE A 78 3.32 8.40 -4.37
CA ILE A 78 4.44 8.12 -3.48
C ILE A 78 5.76 8.30 -4.24
N PRO A 79 6.66 9.19 -3.84
CA PRO A 79 6.44 10.22 -2.83
C PRO A 79 5.29 11.15 -3.21
N SER A 80 4.61 11.68 -2.19
CA SER A 80 3.46 12.54 -2.44
C SER A 80 3.86 13.93 -2.91
N GLN A 81 3.40 14.30 -4.11
CA GLN A 81 3.66 15.63 -4.67
C GLN A 81 3.14 16.74 -3.75
N ALA A 82 1.95 16.56 -3.16
CA ALA A 82 1.38 17.52 -2.22
C ALA A 82 2.23 17.76 -0.96
N ARG A 83 3.08 16.80 -0.54
CA ARG A 83 4.07 17.02 0.53
C ARG A 83 5.34 17.65 0.00
N ILE A 84 5.80 17.24 -1.18
CA ILE A 84 6.97 17.84 -1.83
C ILE A 84 6.76 19.35 -2.00
N ASP A 85 5.57 19.76 -2.42
CA ASP A 85 5.22 21.17 -2.63
C ASP A 85 5.25 22.03 -1.34
N THR A 86 5.26 21.42 -0.14
CA THR A 86 5.36 22.16 1.13
C THR A 86 6.80 22.42 1.58
N ALA A 87 7.80 21.82 0.92
CA ALA A 87 9.20 21.98 1.30
C ALA A 87 9.67 23.43 1.12
N ALA A 88 10.20 24.04 2.18
CA ALA A 88 10.75 25.40 2.12
C ALA A 88 12.20 25.43 1.59
N ASP A 89 12.94 24.34 1.74
CA ASP A 89 14.33 24.21 1.30
C ASP A 89 14.71 22.76 0.94
N GLU A 90 15.95 22.56 0.47
CA GLU A 90 16.46 21.24 0.07
C GLU A 90 16.55 20.25 1.25
N ALA A 91 16.73 20.73 2.48
CA ALA A 91 16.83 19.85 3.65
C ALA A 91 15.46 19.27 4.00
N GLU A 92 14.41 20.10 4.00
CA GLU A 92 13.03 19.66 4.20
C GLU A 92 12.57 18.73 3.07
N LEU A 93 12.91 19.06 1.82
CA LEU A 93 12.64 18.19 0.68
C LEU A 93 13.26 16.80 0.86
N THR A 94 14.53 16.75 1.28
CA THR A 94 15.25 15.51 1.56
C THR A 94 14.58 14.71 2.69
N GLU A 95 14.10 15.38 3.74
CA GLU A 95 13.36 14.72 4.83
C GLU A 95 12.02 14.14 4.36
N ILE A 96 11.26 14.88 3.54
CA ILE A 96 10.01 14.39 2.95
C ILE A 96 10.27 13.14 2.13
N TYR A 97 11.27 13.16 1.27
CA TYR A 97 11.69 12.00 0.47
C TYR A 97 12.06 10.79 1.35
N ASN A 98 12.88 11.00 2.38
CA ASN A 98 13.28 9.93 3.30
C ASN A 98 12.09 9.33 4.06
N THR A 99 11.16 10.18 4.51
CA THR A 99 9.97 9.71 5.24
C THR A 99 8.97 8.98 4.35
N GLU A 100 8.75 9.44 3.11
CA GLU A 100 7.92 8.71 2.13
C GLU A 100 8.57 7.38 1.72
N ARG A 101 9.90 7.34 1.55
CA ARG A 101 10.63 6.08 1.29
C ARG A 101 10.50 5.11 2.46
N GLN A 102 10.63 5.60 3.69
CA GLN A 102 10.43 4.80 4.90
C GLN A 102 8.98 4.28 4.99
N LEU A 103 8.00 5.10 4.62
CA LEU A 103 6.59 4.71 4.60
C LEU A 103 6.37 3.53 3.65
N LEU A 104 6.89 3.60 2.42
CA LEU A 104 6.83 2.51 1.45
C LEU A 104 7.50 1.23 2.01
N TYR A 105 8.70 1.36 2.56
CA TYR A 105 9.43 0.23 3.16
C TYR A 105 8.64 -0.44 4.29
N VAL A 106 8.08 0.35 5.21
CA VAL A 106 7.26 -0.16 6.31
C VAL A 106 6.05 -0.91 5.78
N ALA A 107 5.35 -0.36 4.78
CA ALA A 107 4.20 -1.01 4.15
C ALA A 107 4.57 -2.35 3.50
N CYS A 108 5.67 -2.38 2.73
CA CYS A 108 6.16 -3.58 2.06
C CYS A 108 6.56 -4.69 3.06
N THR A 109 7.19 -4.32 4.18
CA THR A 109 7.66 -5.28 5.20
C THR A 109 6.57 -5.86 6.11
N ARG A 110 5.31 -5.45 5.93
CA ARG A 110 4.17 -6.07 6.62
C ARG A 110 3.76 -7.41 5.99
N ALA A 111 4.29 -7.75 4.82
CA ALA A 111 4.06 -9.01 4.14
C ALA A 111 4.90 -10.11 4.77
N ARG A 112 4.28 -11.20 5.22
CA ARG A 112 5.00 -12.36 5.77
C ARG A 112 5.49 -13.31 4.67
N ASP A 113 4.63 -13.63 3.70
CA ASP A 113 4.93 -14.65 2.68
C ASP A 113 5.05 -14.06 1.29
N GLN A 114 4.12 -13.17 0.89
CA GLN A 114 4.08 -12.61 -0.46
C GLN A 114 3.79 -11.12 -0.46
N LEU A 115 4.65 -10.37 -1.16
CA LEU A 115 4.49 -8.96 -1.43
C LEU A 115 4.16 -8.74 -2.91
N HIS A 116 3.11 -7.96 -3.17
CA HIS A 116 2.83 -7.40 -4.48
C HIS A 116 2.90 -5.89 -4.41
N VAL A 117 3.61 -5.27 -5.35
CA VAL A 117 3.64 -3.82 -5.53
C VAL A 117 3.07 -3.50 -6.91
N SER A 118 2.24 -2.47 -7.01
CA SER A 118 1.61 -2.10 -8.28
C SER A 118 1.56 -0.59 -8.48
N ALA A 119 1.74 -0.20 -9.74
CA ALA A 119 1.67 1.17 -10.22
C ALA A 119 1.01 1.24 -11.60
N VAL A 120 0.57 2.41 -12.00
CA VAL A 120 0.34 2.79 -13.40
C VAL A 120 1.45 3.74 -13.85
N LYS A 121 1.58 3.96 -15.17
CA LYS A 121 2.56 4.89 -15.73
C LYS A 121 2.03 6.33 -15.72
N PRO A 122 2.86 7.34 -15.39
CA PRO A 122 4.21 7.20 -14.85
C PRO A 122 4.20 6.58 -13.44
N GLU A 123 5.16 5.69 -13.19
CA GLU A 123 5.27 4.94 -11.93
C GLU A 123 6.17 5.70 -10.94
N SER A 124 6.00 5.42 -9.65
CA SER A 124 6.82 6.03 -8.61
C SER A 124 8.30 5.79 -8.85
N GLU A 125 9.11 6.85 -8.73
CA GLU A 125 10.57 6.77 -8.77
C GLU A 125 11.14 5.81 -7.70
N PHE A 126 10.44 5.57 -6.60
CA PHE A 126 10.87 4.62 -5.58
C PHE A 126 10.79 3.16 -6.02
N LEU A 127 10.08 2.85 -7.11
CA LEU A 127 10.01 1.48 -7.64
C LEU A 127 11.26 1.11 -8.43
N GLU A 128 12.01 2.09 -8.95
CA GLU A 128 13.28 1.81 -9.63
C GLU A 128 14.26 1.10 -8.69
N ASP A 129 14.32 1.54 -7.42
CA ASP A 129 15.14 0.91 -6.38
C ASP A 129 14.76 -0.56 -6.11
N LEU A 130 13.49 -0.93 -6.31
CA LEU A 130 12.99 -2.30 -6.12
C LEU A 130 13.25 -3.19 -7.35
N MET A 131 13.42 -2.58 -8.52
CA MET A 131 13.63 -3.27 -9.80
C MET A 131 15.12 -3.48 -10.12
N GLN A 132 16.01 -2.67 -9.53
CA GLN A 132 17.45 -2.86 -9.63
C GLN A 132 17.88 -4.08 -8.79
N LYS A 133 17.91 -5.26 -9.43
CA LYS A 133 18.57 -6.47 -8.94
C LYS A 133 19.83 -6.75 -9.74
#